data_AF-A0A5P9WY58-F1
#
_entry.id   AF-A0A5P9WY58-F1
#
_cell.length_a   1.000
_cell.length_b   1.000
_cell.length_c   1.000
_cell.angle_alpha   90.00
_cell.angle_beta   90.00
_cell.angle_gamma   90.00
#
_symmetry.space_group_name_H-M   'P 1'
#
loop_
_entity.id
_entity.type
_entity.pdbx_description
1 polymer ?
#
loop_
_entity_poly.entity_id
_entity_poly.type
_entity_poly.pdbx_seq_one_letter_code
_entity_poly.pdbx_strand_id
1 'polypeptide(L)'
;MVGSPADTYESDCQVRRLEFEIVKIVTKAAAAAAAAVALVIAIPVGNAAAINEVRCGPHDYLQIHTSGYGSVCFANGGVTDSYQIPNVTSVSTGNNAVILRGPGVDLNIPKWSTKSLRNVTIDYVQIR
;
A
#
# COMPACT_ATOMS: atom_id res chain seq x y z
N MET A 1 5.69 22.01 -70.38
CA MET A 1 5.53 20.57 -70.10
C MET A 1 4.46 20.47 -69.02
N VAL A 2 3.25 20.11 -69.39
CA VAL A 2 2.10 19.99 -68.46
C VAL A 2 2.05 18.52 -68.04
N GLY A 3 2.13 18.25 -66.74
CA GLY A 3 2.09 16.89 -66.18
C GLY A 3 0.78 16.18 -66.54
N SER A 4 0.84 14.87 -66.73
CA SER A 4 -0.31 14.07 -67.19
C SER A 4 -1.27 13.84 -66.02
N PRO A 5 -2.61 13.86 -66.23
CA PRO A 5 -3.59 13.64 -65.15
C PRO A 5 -3.47 12.25 -64.48
N ALA A 6 -2.69 11.34 -65.08
CA ALA A 6 -2.38 10.05 -64.50
C ALA A 6 -1.49 10.13 -63.24
N ASP A 7 -0.55 11.09 -63.23
CA ASP A 7 0.40 11.23 -62.13
C ASP A 7 -0.28 11.79 -60.85
N THR A 8 -1.43 12.43 -61.02
CA THR A 8 -2.20 13.03 -59.91
C THR A 8 -3.06 11.99 -59.18
N TYR A 9 -3.60 10.96 -59.86
CA TYR A 9 -4.42 9.94 -59.16
C TYR A 9 -3.57 9.02 -58.27
N GLU A 10 -2.36 8.68 -58.72
CA GLU A 10 -1.49 7.74 -58.03
C GLU A 10 -0.94 8.36 -56.74
N SER A 11 -0.58 9.65 -56.81
CA SER A 11 -0.19 10.44 -55.66
C SER A 11 -1.32 10.62 -54.64
N ASP A 12 -2.56 10.84 -55.09
CA ASP A 12 -3.73 10.97 -54.21
C ASP A 12 -4.09 9.66 -53.49
N CYS A 13 -3.91 8.51 -54.17
CA CYS A 13 -4.15 7.20 -53.59
C CYS A 13 -3.09 6.82 -52.54
N GLN A 14 -1.84 7.24 -52.78
CA GLN A 14 -0.74 7.04 -51.84
C GLN A 14 -0.91 7.88 -50.57
N VAL A 15 -1.38 9.12 -50.69
CA VAL A 15 -1.69 10.00 -49.54
C VAL A 15 -2.82 9.41 -48.69
N ARG A 16 -3.94 9.00 -49.29
CA ARG A 16 -5.05 8.38 -48.54
C ARG A 16 -4.66 7.08 -47.84
N ARG A 17 -3.76 6.29 -48.44
CA ARG A 17 -3.21 5.08 -47.81
C ARG A 17 -2.35 5.43 -46.58
N LEU A 18 -1.52 6.47 -46.68
CA LEU A 18 -0.71 6.96 -45.55
C LEU A 18 -1.59 7.50 -44.42
N GLU A 19 -2.63 8.27 -44.73
CA GLU A 19 -3.58 8.78 -43.75
C GLU A 19 -4.27 7.65 -42.97
N PHE A 20 -4.72 6.60 -43.66
CA PHE A 20 -5.37 5.46 -43.02
C PHE A 20 -4.44 4.69 -42.08
N GLU A 21 -3.17 4.53 -42.46
CA GLU A 21 -2.16 3.88 -41.62
C GLU A 21 -1.81 4.76 -40.40
N ILE A 22 -1.70 6.09 -40.58
CA ILE A 22 -1.47 7.03 -39.47
C ILE A 22 -2.64 7.00 -38.48
N VAL A 23 -3.89 7.01 -38.97
CA VAL A 23 -5.09 6.96 -38.12
C VAL A 23 -5.14 5.67 -37.29
N LYS A 24 -4.78 4.52 -37.87
CA LYS A 24 -4.68 3.26 -37.13
C LYS A 24 -3.62 3.32 -36.04
N ILE A 25 -2.44 3.88 -36.34
CA ILE A 25 -1.34 3.99 -35.37
C ILE A 25 -1.74 4.91 -34.21
N VAL A 26 -2.32 6.07 -34.51
CA VAL A 26 -2.79 7.04 -33.51
C VAL A 26 -3.89 6.44 -32.63
N THR A 27 -4.85 5.74 -33.23
CA THR A 27 -5.96 5.11 -32.48
C THR A 27 -5.46 4.02 -31.54
N LYS A 28 -4.50 3.20 -31.97
CA LYS A 28 -3.87 2.16 -31.14
C LYS A 28 -3.07 2.76 -29.98
N ALA A 29 -2.32 3.84 -30.23
CA ALA A 29 -1.58 4.55 -29.18
C ALA A 29 -2.52 5.20 -28.15
N ALA A 30 -3.62 5.80 -28.60
CA ALA A 30 -4.62 6.40 -27.73
C ALA A 30 -5.32 5.36 -26.83
N ALA A 31 -5.66 4.19 -27.39
CA ALA A 31 -6.25 3.10 -26.62
C ALA A 31 -5.31 2.56 -25.53
N ALA A 32 -4.01 2.41 -25.84
CA ALA A 32 -3.01 1.98 -24.88
C ALA A 32 -2.80 3.00 -23.75
N ALA A 33 -2.78 4.30 -24.08
CA ALA A 33 -2.66 5.36 -23.08
C ALA A 33 -3.86 5.41 -22.14
N ALA A 34 -5.08 5.25 -22.64
CA ALA A 34 -6.30 5.22 -21.83
C ALA A 34 -6.32 4.04 -20.83
N ALA A 35 -5.86 2.86 -21.25
CA ALA A 35 -5.77 1.69 -20.38
C ALA A 35 -4.77 1.89 -19.23
N ALA A 36 -3.63 2.54 -19.49
CA ALA A 36 -2.63 2.81 -18.46
C ALA A 36 -3.12 3.80 -17.39
N VAL A 37 -3.87 4.83 -17.78
CA VAL A 37 -4.44 5.81 -16.83
C VAL A 37 -5.47 5.14 -15.92
N ALA A 38 -6.34 4.29 -16.47
CA ALA A 38 -7.35 3.56 -15.69
C ALA A 38 -6.73 2.68 -14.60
N LEU A 39 -5.56 2.09 -14.85
CA LEU A 39 -4.87 1.23 -13.89
C LEU A 39 -4.35 2.03 -12.68
N VAL A 40 -3.86 3.26 -12.90
CA VAL A 40 -3.31 4.11 -11.82
C VAL A 40 -4.39 4.57 -10.84
N ILE A 41 -5.60 4.87 -11.33
CA ILE A 41 -6.74 5.28 -10.47
C ILE A 41 -7.30 4.10 -9.65
N ALA A 42 -7.08 2.87 -10.11
CA ALA A 42 -7.59 1.66 -9.48
C ALA A 42 -6.62 1.08 -8.43
N ILE A 43 -5.41 1.63 -8.26
CA ILE A 43 -4.50 1.17 -7.20
C ILE A 43 -4.98 1.77 -5.88
N PRO A 44 -5.42 0.96 -4.90
CA PRO A 44 -5.68 1.47 -3.57
C PRO A 44 -4.38 2.05 -3.01
N VAL A 45 -4.34 3.37 -2.79
CA VAL A 45 -3.22 4.09 -2.17
C VAL A 45 -3.24 3.85 -0.65
N GLY A 46 -3.15 2.58 -0.26
CA GLY A 46 -2.98 2.19 1.13
C GLY A 46 -1.51 2.28 1.50
N ASN A 47 -1.06 3.44 1.97
CA ASN A 47 0.26 3.57 2.59
C ASN A 47 0.22 2.89 3.97
N ALA A 48 0.20 1.57 4.01
CA ALA A 48 0.50 0.83 5.23
C ALA A 48 2.01 0.89 5.44
N ALA A 49 2.47 1.87 6.22
CA ALA A 49 3.81 1.80 6.80
C ALA A 49 3.79 0.61 7.77
N ALA A 50 4.21 -0.56 7.27
CA ALA A 50 4.22 -1.79 8.05
C ALA A 50 5.15 -1.62 9.26
N ILE A 51 4.65 -1.90 10.45
CA ILE A 51 5.49 -1.94 11.65
C ILE A 51 6.53 -3.06 11.51
N ASN A 52 7.73 -2.86 12.08
CA ASN A 52 8.78 -3.86 12.00
C ASN A 52 8.70 -4.78 13.20
N GLU A 53 8.33 -6.04 12.98
CA GLU A 53 8.53 -7.08 13.99
C GLU A 53 10.03 -7.33 14.15
N VAL A 54 10.49 -7.27 15.39
CA VAL A 54 11.91 -7.39 15.75
C VAL A 54 12.06 -8.36 16.91
N ARG A 55 13.26 -8.91 17.06
CA ARG A 55 13.57 -9.69 18.26
C ARG A 55 13.40 -8.79 19.49
N CYS A 56 12.65 -9.27 20.48
CA CYS A 56 12.55 -8.61 21.78
C CYS A 56 13.94 -8.40 22.37
N GLY A 57 14.29 -7.15 22.61
CA GLY A 57 15.63 -6.74 22.97
C GLY A 57 15.63 -5.41 23.70
N PRO A 58 15.94 -4.28 23.05
CA PRO A 58 16.05 -2.99 23.71
C PRO A 58 14.72 -2.55 24.33
N HIS A 59 14.84 -1.84 25.45
CA HIS A 59 13.73 -1.28 26.21
C HIS A 59 12.90 -0.23 25.44
N ASP A 60 13.37 0.19 24.26
CA ASP A 60 12.77 1.26 23.46
C ASP A 60 11.61 0.78 22.57
N TYR A 61 11.46 -0.53 22.38
CA TYR A 61 10.47 -1.13 21.50
C TYR A 61 9.10 -1.30 22.16
N LEU A 62 8.06 -1.44 21.33
CA LEU A 62 6.78 -1.97 21.79
C LEU A 62 6.95 -3.46 22.08
N GLN A 63 6.52 -3.92 23.24
CA GLN A 63 6.52 -5.33 23.63
C GLN A 63 5.10 -5.73 24.04
N ILE A 64 4.58 -6.77 23.40
CA ILE A 64 3.26 -7.33 23.70
C ILE A 64 3.49 -8.73 24.25
N HIS A 65 3.16 -8.91 25.53
CA HIS A 65 3.33 -10.18 26.23
C HIS A 65 2.03 -10.98 26.15
N THR A 66 2.17 -12.24 25.76
CA THR A 66 1.06 -13.19 25.63
C THR A 66 1.23 -14.33 26.62
N SER A 67 0.14 -14.83 27.19
CA SER A 67 0.21 -16.03 28.02
C SER A 67 0.40 -17.27 27.13
N GLY A 68 1.46 -18.03 27.37
CA GLY A 68 1.72 -19.31 26.71
C GLY A 68 2.47 -19.24 25.38
N TYR A 69 2.52 -18.07 24.71
CA TYR A 69 3.19 -17.90 23.40
C TYR A 69 4.41 -16.98 23.43
N GLY A 70 4.71 -16.38 24.59
CA GLY A 70 5.88 -15.51 24.76
C GLY A 70 5.57 -14.05 24.45
N SER A 71 6.55 -13.32 23.93
CA SER A 71 6.43 -11.88 23.69
C SER A 71 6.75 -11.57 22.23
N VAL A 72 5.93 -10.70 21.62
CA VAL A 72 6.19 -10.15 20.29
C VAL A 72 6.58 -8.69 20.44
N CYS A 73 7.57 -8.26 19.65
CA CYS A 73 8.13 -6.92 19.79
C CYS A 73 8.16 -6.20 18.46
N PHE A 74 7.84 -4.91 18.50
CA PHE A 74 7.73 -4.07 17.31
C PHE A 74 8.56 -2.79 17.48
N ALA A 75 9.24 -2.43 16.40
CA ALA A 75 10.00 -1.20 16.26
C ALA A 75 9.44 -0.35 15.10
N ASN A 76 9.87 0.90 15.09
CA ASN A 76 9.52 1.94 14.11
C ASN A 76 8.04 2.34 14.11
N GLY A 77 7.78 3.59 13.71
CA GLY A 77 6.43 4.11 13.54
C GLY A 77 5.73 3.44 12.37
N GLY A 78 4.43 3.21 12.49
CA GLY A 78 3.66 2.51 11.46
C GLY A 78 2.29 2.08 11.95
N VAL A 79 1.57 1.42 11.05
CA VAL A 79 0.24 0.86 11.31
C VAL A 79 0.18 -0.53 10.71
N THR A 80 -0.40 -1.46 11.46
CA THR A 80 -0.78 -2.78 10.93
C THR A 80 -2.10 -3.22 11.55
N ASP A 81 -2.92 -3.84 10.71
CA ASP A 81 -4.14 -4.55 11.04
C ASP A 81 -4.06 -6.04 10.63
N SER A 82 -2.88 -6.48 10.20
CA SER A 82 -2.66 -7.83 9.68
C SER A 82 -2.32 -8.86 10.76
N TYR A 83 -2.10 -8.40 11.99
CA TYR A 83 -1.77 -9.26 13.12
C TYR A 83 -3.01 -9.56 13.94
N GLN A 84 -3.19 -10.83 14.32
CA GLN A 84 -4.07 -11.22 15.40
C GLN A 84 -3.21 -11.76 16.53
N ILE A 85 -3.01 -10.98 17.58
CA ILE A 85 -2.18 -11.35 18.73
C ILE A 85 -3.14 -11.81 19.84
N PRO A 86 -3.37 -13.12 20.00
CA PRO A 86 -4.26 -13.63 21.02
C PRO A 86 -3.56 -13.65 22.39
N ASN A 87 -4.39 -13.75 23.42
CA ASN A 87 -3.98 -13.99 24.78
C ASN A 87 -3.01 -12.95 25.38
N VAL A 88 -3.18 -11.68 25.02
CA VAL A 88 -2.35 -10.58 25.52
C VAL A 88 -2.65 -10.32 26.99
N THR A 89 -1.61 -10.40 27.82
CA THR A 89 -1.68 -10.20 29.27
C THR A 89 -1.05 -8.89 29.72
N SER A 90 -0.09 -8.37 28.97
CA SER A 90 0.46 -7.04 29.22
C SER A 90 1.11 -6.47 27.98
N VAL A 91 1.20 -5.15 27.95
CA VAL A 91 1.87 -4.38 26.91
C VAL A 91 2.83 -3.43 27.58
N SER A 92 4.06 -3.37 27.09
CA SER A 92 5.07 -2.41 27.51
C SER A 92 5.50 -1.56 26.32
N THR A 93 5.55 -0.25 26.50
CA THR A 93 6.00 0.71 25.50
C THR A 93 7.33 1.32 25.95
N GLY A 94 8.31 1.33 25.04
CA GLY A 94 9.53 2.12 25.19
C GLY A 94 9.34 3.56 24.69
N ASN A 95 10.24 4.03 23.82
CA ASN A 95 10.18 5.36 23.20
C ASN A 95 9.11 5.50 22.10
N ASN A 96 8.02 4.74 22.19
CA ASN A 96 6.97 4.62 21.19
C ASN A 96 5.62 4.86 21.86
N ALA A 97 4.81 5.77 21.31
CA ALA A 97 3.42 5.91 21.75
C ALA A 97 2.57 5.01 20.87
N VAL A 98 1.63 4.25 21.45
CA VAL A 98 0.91 3.22 20.69
C VAL A 98 -0.58 3.27 20.87
N ILE A 99 -1.30 2.94 19.79
CA ILE A 99 -2.72 2.64 19.84
C ILE A 99 -2.91 1.17 19.52
N LEU A 100 -3.63 0.48 20.39
CA LEU A 100 -3.99 -0.92 20.23
C LEU A 100 -5.49 -1.07 20.19
N ARG A 101 -6.01 -1.80 19.21
CA ARG A 101 -7.44 -2.11 19.10
C ARG A 101 -7.67 -3.61 18.87
N GLY A 102 -8.81 -4.09 19.30
CA GLY A 102 -9.27 -5.47 19.17
C GLY A 102 -10.66 -5.65 19.78
N PRO A 103 -11.16 -6.89 19.91
CA PRO A 103 -12.49 -7.15 20.41
C PRO A 103 -12.60 -6.73 21.89
N GLY A 104 -13.34 -5.64 22.14
CA GLY A 104 -13.53 -5.10 23.49
C GLY A 104 -12.31 -4.39 24.08
N VAL A 105 -11.31 -4.05 23.26
CA VAL A 105 -10.11 -3.32 23.68
C VAL A 105 -9.81 -2.17 22.73
N ASP A 106 -9.69 -0.97 23.30
CA ASP A 106 -9.23 0.24 22.61
C ASP A 106 -8.36 1.02 23.59
N LEU A 107 -7.05 1.02 23.34
CA LEU A 107 -6.05 1.53 24.26
C LEU A 107 -5.15 2.51 23.53
N ASN A 108 -4.97 3.68 24.14
CA ASN A 108 -3.93 4.63 23.79
C ASN A 108 -2.90 4.63 24.93
N ILE A 109 -1.72 4.08 24.66
CA ILE A 109 -0.67 3.87 25.66
C ILE A 109 0.49 4.82 25.32
N PRO A 110 0.84 5.76 26.22
CA PRO A 110 1.93 6.70 25.97
C PRO A 110 3.29 5.99 26.01
N LYS A 111 4.35 6.73 25.70
CA LYS A 111 5.73 6.24 25.81
C LYS A 111 6.07 5.81 27.23
N TRP A 112 7.02 4.90 27.37
CA TRP A 112 7.61 4.47 28.65
C TRP A 112 6.59 3.97 29.66
N SER A 113 5.61 3.20 29.18
CA SER A 113 4.44 2.81 29.97
C SER A 113 4.17 1.33 29.86
N THR A 114 3.65 0.75 30.94
CA THR A 114 3.22 -0.65 30.95
C THR A 114 1.75 -0.73 31.34
N LYS A 115 0.98 -1.51 30.57
CA LYS A 115 -0.44 -1.76 30.82
C LYS A 115 -0.67 -3.26 30.96
N SER A 116 -1.22 -3.67 32.10
CA SER A 116 -1.71 -5.04 32.28
C SER A 116 -3.12 -5.17 31.71
N LEU A 117 -3.36 -6.29 31.05
CA LEU A 117 -4.61 -6.67 30.37
C LEU A 117 -5.06 -8.04 30.88
N ARG A 118 -6.35 -8.32 30.73
CA ARG A 118 -6.96 -9.59 31.18
C ARG A 118 -7.25 -10.50 30.00
N ASN A 119 -6.20 -10.98 29.35
CA ASN A 119 -6.28 -11.97 28.28
C ASN A 119 -7.16 -11.50 27.11
N VAL A 120 -6.67 -10.51 26.34
CA VAL A 120 -7.39 -9.93 25.20
C VAL A 120 -6.72 -10.29 23.88
N THR A 121 -7.44 -10.12 22.78
CA THR A 121 -6.88 -10.21 21.43
C THR A 121 -6.66 -8.80 20.88
N ILE A 122 -5.49 -8.56 20.29
CA ILE A 122 -5.17 -7.32 19.58
C ILE A 122 -5.13 -7.61 18.09
N ASP A 123 -5.94 -6.89 17.32
CA ASP A 123 -6.04 -7.03 15.86
C ASP A 123 -5.45 -5.82 15.12
N TYR A 124 -5.19 -4.73 15.83
CA TYR A 124 -4.70 -3.47 15.27
C TYR A 124 -3.63 -2.88 16.17
N VAL A 125 -2.50 -2.52 15.56
CA VAL A 125 -1.35 -1.87 16.22
C VAL A 125 -0.94 -0.65 15.42
N GLN A 126 -0.90 0.50 16.09
CA GLN A 126 -0.33 1.73 15.55
C GLN A 126 0.77 2.24 16.48
N ILE A 127 1.94 2.54 15.92
CA ILE A 127 3.10 3.10 16.62
C ILE A 127 3.35 4.53 16.10
N ARG A 128 3.51 5.48 17.02
CA ARG A 128 3.72 6.92 16.77
C ARG A 128 4.99 7.44 17.45
#